data_AF-A0A251UUH4-F1
#
_entry.id   AF-A0A251UUH4-F1
#
_cell.length_a   1.000
_cell.length_b   1.000
_cell.length_c   1.000
_cell.angle_alpha   90.00
_cell.angle_beta   90.00
_cell.angle_gamma   90.00
#
_symmetry.space_group_name_H-M   'P 1'
#
loop_
_entity.id
_entity.type
_entity.pdbx_description
1 polymer ?
#
loop_
_entity_poly.entity_id
_entity_poly.type
_entity_poly.pdbx_seq_one_letter_code
_entity_poly.pdbx_strand_id
1 'polypeptide(L)'
;MPILPHIETTVVILINLYIYIYIYIYIYIYIYIYIYIYIYIYIYIYILKLQGLYYCGAGADKSFGRDISDAHYKACLYAGINISGTNEEVMPGHIYHISNNYLHWEFQVGPSVGIEARDHIWCARYRFFRSRLLRG
;
A
#
# COMPACT_ATOMS: atom_id res chain seq x y z
N MET A 1 -42.27 61.35 1.27
CA MET A 1 -42.26 59.87 1.30
C MET A 1 -40.82 59.43 1.56
N PRO A 2 -40.43 59.05 2.80
CA PRO A 2 -39.03 58.80 3.14
C PRO A 2 -38.72 57.31 2.96
N ILE A 3 -38.33 56.91 1.74
CA ILE A 3 -38.03 55.50 1.41
C ILE A 3 -36.50 55.28 1.30
N LEU A 4 -35.73 56.36 1.12
CA LEU A 4 -34.27 56.33 0.92
C LEU A 4 -33.43 55.74 2.07
N PRO A 5 -33.59 56.14 3.35
CA PRO A 5 -32.66 55.70 4.41
C PRO A 5 -32.80 54.22 4.78
N HIS A 6 -33.98 53.64 4.60
CA HIS A 6 -34.17 52.20 4.84
C HIS A 6 -33.50 51.33 3.77
N ILE A 7 -33.45 51.78 2.51
CA ILE A 7 -32.79 51.06 1.41
C ILE A 7 -31.27 51.02 1.61
N GLU A 8 -30.66 52.11 2.08
CA GLU A 8 -29.21 52.12 2.36
C GLU A 8 -28.84 51.16 3.50
N THR A 9 -29.63 51.14 4.59
CA THR A 9 -29.39 50.22 5.70
C THR A 9 -29.55 48.74 5.32
N THR A 10 -30.52 48.38 4.49
CA THR A 10 -30.71 47.00 4.05
C THR A 10 -29.60 46.54 3.10
N VAL A 11 -29.12 47.41 2.22
CA VAL A 11 -27.97 47.12 1.33
C VAL A 11 -26.68 46.88 2.14
N VAL A 12 -26.41 47.71 3.16
CA VAL A 12 -25.24 47.52 4.05
C VAL A 12 -25.33 46.19 4.83
N ILE A 13 -26.51 45.81 5.32
CA ILE A 13 -26.71 44.53 6.01
C ILE A 13 -26.46 43.34 5.06
N LEU A 14 -26.96 43.41 3.82
CA LEU A 14 -26.75 42.37 2.81
C LEU A 14 -25.26 42.21 2.44
N ILE A 15 -24.52 43.32 2.32
CA ILE A 15 -23.08 43.31 2.06
C ILE A 15 -22.32 42.66 3.22
N ASN A 16 -22.63 43.04 4.47
CA ASN A 16 -21.99 42.44 5.64
C ASN A 16 -22.31 40.95 5.78
N LEU A 17 -23.55 40.54 5.50
CA LEU A 17 -23.95 39.14 5.49
C LEU A 17 -23.22 38.35 4.41
N TYR A 18 -23.08 38.92 3.20
CA TYR A 18 -22.34 38.31 2.10
C TYR A 18 -20.86 38.11 2.46
N ILE A 19 -20.21 39.13 3.02
CA ILE A 19 -18.81 39.07 3.45
C ILE A 19 -18.64 38.01 4.56
N TYR A 20 -19.54 37.98 5.53
CA TYR A 20 -19.53 36.98 6.60
C TYR A 20 -19.64 35.56 6.06
N ILE A 21 -20.60 35.30 5.17
CA ILE A 21 -20.79 33.98 4.54
C ILE A 21 -19.56 33.61 3.71
N TYR A 22 -19.00 34.54 2.94
CA TYR A 22 -17.82 34.30 2.12
C TYR A 22 -16.61 33.90 2.98
N ILE A 23 -16.34 34.64 4.07
CA ILE A 23 -15.26 34.33 5.01
C ILE A 23 -15.49 32.98 5.67
N TYR A 24 -16.72 32.70 6.12
CA TYR A 24 -17.06 31.42 6.74
C TYR A 24 -16.81 30.24 5.79
N ILE A 25 -17.25 30.34 4.55
CA ILE A 25 -17.04 29.31 3.51
C ILE A 25 -15.55 29.15 3.23
N TYR A 26 -14.80 30.25 3.08
CA TYR A 26 -13.37 30.20 2.83
C TYR A 26 -12.61 29.48 3.94
N ILE A 27 -12.90 29.82 5.20
CA ILE A 27 -12.30 29.18 6.38
C ILE A 27 -12.66 27.69 6.43
N TYR A 28 -13.93 27.34 6.21
CA TYR A 28 -14.39 25.95 6.22
C TYR A 28 -13.66 25.11 5.15
N ILE A 29 -13.57 25.63 3.92
CA ILE A 29 -12.87 24.95 2.82
C ILE A 29 -11.38 24.81 3.15
N TYR A 30 -10.73 25.86 3.65
CA TYR A 30 -9.32 25.83 4.01
C TYR A 30 -9.03 24.75 5.06
N ILE A 31 -9.84 24.70 6.13
CA ILE A 31 -9.71 23.69 7.19
C ILE A 31 -9.94 22.29 6.63
N TYR A 32 -10.98 22.08 5.83
CA TYR A 32 -11.28 20.78 5.24
C TYR A 32 -10.13 20.27 4.36
N ILE A 33 -9.60 21.14 3.49
CA ILE A 33 -8.46 20.81 2.63
C ILE A 33 -7.23 20.49 3.47
N TYR A 34 -6.93 21.30 4.49
CA TYR A 34 -5.78 21.09 5.36
C TYR A 34 -5.86 19.73 6.07
N ILE A 35 -7.01 19.41 6.66
CA ILE A 35 -7.24 18.11 7.33
C ILE A 35 -7.09 16.96 6.34
N TYR A 36 -7.70 17.07 5.16
CA TYR A 36 -7.62 16.03 4.14
C TYR A 36 -6.18 15.77 3.70
N ILE A 37 -5.42 16.83 3.41
CA ILE A 37 -4.01 16.72 3.04
C ILE A 37 -3.19 16.12 4.19
N TYR A 38 -3.41 16.56 5.43
CA TYR A 38 -2.70 16.03 6.59
C TYR A 38 -2.93 14.53 6.78
N ILE A 39 -4.19 14.09 6.70
CA ILE A 39 -4.54 12.67 6.81
C ILE A 39 -3.92 11.88 5.66
N TYR A 40 -4.00 12.38 4.43
CA TYR A 40 -3.43 11.72 3.26
C TYR A 40 -1.91 11.54 3.41
N ILE A 41 -1.19 12.60 3.80
CA ILE A 41 0.25 12.56 4.04
C ILE A 41 0.58 11.59 5.18
N TYR A 42 -0.17 11.62 6.27
CA TYR A 42 0.06 10.74 7.42
C TYR A 42 -0.09 9.26 7.03
N ILE A 43 -1.16 8.91 6.32
CA ILE A 43 -1.39 7.55 5.82
C ILE A 43 -0.27 7.16 4.84
N TYR A 44 0.10 8.05 3.92
CA TYR A 44 1.14 7.79 2.94
C TYR A 44 2.49 7.51 3.61
N ILE A 45 2.92 8.34 4.56
CA ILE A 45 4.16 8.15 5.32
C ILE A 45 4.09 6.86 6.14
N TYR A 46 2.96 6.56 6.77
CA TYR A 46 2.78 5.35 7.56
C TYR A 46 2.95 4.09 6.69
N ILE A 47 2.27 4.03 5.54
CA ILE A 47 2.39 2.92 4.59
C ILE A 47 3.81 2.80 4.06
N LEU A 48 4.46 3.89 3.65
CA LEU A 48 5.84 3.88 3.17
C LEU A 48 6.82 3.37 4.23
N LYS A 49 6.66 3.79 5.49
CA LYS A 49 7.52 3.34 6.59
C LYS A 49 7.38 1.84 6.84
N LEU A 50 6.15 1.31 6.79
CA LEU A 50 5.92 -0.12 6.86
C LEU A 50 6.56 -0.85 5.68
N GLN A 51 6.38 -0.37 4.46
CA GLN A 51 6.99 -0.97 3.29
C GLN A 51 8.52 -1.04 3.40
N GLY A 52 9.17 0.04 3.85
CA GLY A 52 10.64 0.10 3.96
C GLY A 52 11.28 -0.83 4.99
N LEU A 53 10.52 -1.32 5.98
CA LEU A 53 11.06 -2.23 7.00
C LEU A 53 11.03 -3.71 6.59
N TYR A 54 10.03 -4.10 5.77
CA TYR A 54 9.77 -5.49 5.42
C TYR A 54 10.15 -5.82 3.97
N TYR A 55 10.04 -4.86 3.04
CA TYR A 55 10.45 -5.08 1.66
C TYR A 55 11.94 -5.36 1.59
N CYS A 56 12.30 -6.54 1.07
CA CYS A 56 13.69 -7.01 1.04
C CYS A 56 14.40 -6.93 2.41
N GLY A 57 13.64 -7.04 3.51
CA GLY A 57 14.16 -6.98 4.87
C GLY A 57 15.11 -8.14 5.18
N ALA A 58 16.06 -7.90 6.09
CA ALA A 58 16.93 -8.93 6.65
C ALA A 58 16.86 -8.88 8.18
N GLY A 59 16.83 -10.05 8.83
CA GLY A 59 16.68 -10.19 10.28
C GLY A 59 15.56 -11.15 10.65
N ALA A 60 15.70 -11.86 11.78
CA ALA A 60 14.69 -12.80 12.26
C ALA A 60 13.37 -12.11 12.69
N ASP A 61 13.45 -10.81 12.96
CA ASP A 61 12.36 -9.90 13.32
C ASP A 61 11.61 -9.33 12.10
N LYS A 62 12.18 -9.45 10.90
CA LYS A 62 11.68 -8.80 9.68
C LYS A 62 11.45 -9.75 8.51
N SER A 63 12.20 -10.86 8.45
CA SER A 63 12.24 -11.75 7.30
C SER A 63 11.72 -13.14 7.66
N PHE A 64 10.40 -13.32 7.52
CA PHE A 64 9.73 -14.56 7.93
C PHE A 64 9.65 -15.56 6.77
N GLY A 65 10.08 -16.79 7.03
CA GLY A 65 9.93 -17.88 6.05
C GLY A 65 10.93 -17.91 4.91
N ARG A 66 12.09 -17.25 5.10
CA ARG A 66 13.25 -17.30 4.20
C ARG A 66 13.75 -18.72 3.95
N ASP A 67 13.63 -19.60 4.94
CA ASP A 67 13.96 -21.03 4.83
C ASP A 67 13.16 -21.73 3.71
N ILE A 68 11.85 -21.45 3.60
CA ILE A 68 11.02 -21.96 2.49
C ILE A 68 11.48 -21.35 1.17
N SER A 69 11.70 -20.03 1.14
CA SER A 69 12.05 -19.33 -0.09
C SER A 69 13.38 -19.85 -0.67
N ASP A 70 14.42 -19.96 0.17
CA ASP A 70 15.73 -20.47 -0.23
C ASP A 70 15.66 -21.94 -0.67
N ALA A 71 14.88 -22.76 0.03
CA ALA A 71 14.66 -24.17 -0.34
C ALA A 71 13.92 -24.29 -1.69
N HIS A 72 12.91 -23.46 -1.91
CA HIS A 72 12.18 -23.39 -3.17
C HIS A 72 13.10 -22.96 -4.32
N TYR A 73 13.90 -21.92 -4.12
CA TYR A 73 14.84 -21.40 -5.10
C TYR A 73 15.84 -22.47 -5.54
N LYS A 74 16.46 -23.16 -4.58
CA LYS A 74 17.39 -24.29 -4.86
C LYS A 74 16.69 -25.46 -5.55
N ALA A 75 15.46 -25.79 -5.15
CA ALA A 75 14.69 -26.87 -5.77
C ALA A 75 14.31 -26.58 -7.24
N CYS A 76 14.05 -25.31 -7.57
CA CYS A 76 13.78 -24.88 -8.95
C CYS A 76 15.03 -24.94 -9.82
N LEU A 77 16.17 -24.45 -9.31
CA LEU A 77 17.45 -24.55 -10.02
C LEU A 77 17.84 -26.00 -10.29
N TYR A 78 17.69 -26.88 -9.29
CA TYR A 78 17.96 -28.32 -9.47
C TYR A 78 17.02 -28.98 -10.49
N ALA A 79 15.77 -28.51 -10.59
CA ALA A 79 14.79 -29.02 -11.54
C ALA A 79 14.98 -28.47 -12.97
N GLY A 80 15.96 -27.60 -13.20
CA GLY A 80 16.16 -26.94 -14.49
C GLY A 80 15.09 -25.90 -14.83
N ILE A 81 14.34 -25.41 -13.82
CA ILE A 81 13.36 -24.34 -14.02
C ILE A 81 14.13 -23.01 -14.12
N ASN A 82 13.80 -22.20 -15.13
CA ASN A 82 14.40 -20.86 -15.32
C ASN A 82 13.89 -19.85 -14.27
N ILE A 83 14.20 -20.07 -13.00
CA ILE A 83 13.94 -19.11 -11.92
C ILE A 83 14.97 -17.97 -11.99
N SER A 84 14.50 -16.72 -12.04
CA SER A 84 15.34 -15.53 -12.17
C SER A 84 15.57 -14.78 -10.88
N GLY A 85 14.72 -14.99 -9.87
CA GLY A 85 14.86 -14.29 -8.60
C GLY A 85 13.82 -14.70 -7.57
N THR A 86 14.05 -14.23 -6.36
CA THR A 86 13.06 -14.23 -5.27
C THR A 86 13.32 -13.02 -4.37
N ASN A 87 12.24 -12.43 -3.86
CA ASN A 87 12.30 -11.31 -2.94
C ASN A 87 11.15 -11.38 -1.94
N GLU A 88 11.35 -10.75 -0.79
CA GLU A 88 10.34 -10.60 0.24
C GLU A 88 9.44 -9.41 -0.09
N GLU A 89 8.13 -9.64 -0.03
CA GLU A 89 7.11 -8.67 -0.41
C GLU A 89 6.43 -8.06 0.81
N VAL A 90 5.85 -6.87 0.63
CA VAL A 90 5.16 -6.19 1.72
C VAL A 90 3.72 -6.67 1.81
N MET A 91 3.41 -7.41 2.88
CA MET A 91 2.02 -7.77 3.18
C MET A 91 1.36 -6.69 4.06
N PRO A 92 0.17 -6.16 3.71
CA PRO A 92 -0.56 -5.18 4.52
C PRO A 92 -1.11 -5.74 5.85
N GLY A 93 -0.95 -7.04 6.10
CA GLY A 93 -1.42 -7.75 7.29
C GLY A 93 -0.46 -7.81 8.47
N HIS A 94 0.77 -7.27 8.35
CA HIS A 94 1.76 -7.29 9.45
C HIS A 94 1.35 -6.44 10.67
N ILE A 95 0.30 -5.62 10.57
CA ILE A 95 -0.29 -4.90 11.71
C ILE A 95 -1.23 -5.79 12.55
N TYR A 96 -1.79 -6.87 11.98
CA TYR A 96 -2.77 -7.73 12.66
C TYR A 96 -2.29 -9.16 12.93
N HIS A 97 -1.17 -9.61 12.36
CA HIS A 97 -0.75 -11.01 12.44
C HIS A 97 0.66 -11.18 12.99
N ILE A 98 0.81 -10.88 14.29
CA ILE A 98 1.89 -11.45 15.11
C ILE A 98 1.58 -12.95 15.39
N SER A 99 0.35 -13.43 15.10
CA SER A 99 -0.05 -14.80 15.44
C SER A 99 0.16 -15.85 14.33
N ASN A 100 0.23 -15.46 13.04
CA ASN A 100 0.10 -16.43 11.94
C ASN A 100 1.25 -16.45 10.91
N ASN A 101 2.33 -15.67 11.11
CA ASN A 101 3.55 -15.69 10.26
C ASN A 101 3.27 -15.89 8.77
N TYR A 102 2.38 -15.07 8.19
CA TYR A 102 2.04 -15.21 6.78
C TYR A 102 3.26 -14.85 5.93
N LEU A 103 3.77 -15.84 5.20
CA LEU A 103 4.84 -15.66 4.22
C LEU A 103 4.30 -14.86 3.02
N HIS A 104 4.93 -13.74 2.70
CA HIS A 104 4.76 -13.07 1.41
C HIS A 104 6.11 -13.01 0.70
N TRP A 105 6.30 -13.93 -0.23
CA TRP A 105 7.51 -14.03 -1.04
C TRP A 105 7.10 -14.08 -2.50
N GLU A 106 7.81 -13.33 -3.32
CA GLU A 106 7.72 -13.39 -4.77
C GLU A 106 8.85 -14.25 -5.32
N PHE A 107 8.58 -14.93 -6.44
CA PHE A 107 9.58 -15.60 -7.24
C PHE A 107 9.31 -15.29 -8.72
N GLN A 108 10.37 -14.99 -9.47
CA GLN A 108 10.28 -14.70 -10.89
C GLN A 108 10.76 -15.90 -11.70
N VAL A 109 10.04 -16.25 -12.76
CA VAL A 109 10.39 -17.34 -13.69
C VAL A 109 10.49 -16.75 -15.09
N GLY A 110 11.66 -16.85 -15.69
CA GLY A 110 11.95 -16.39 -17.04
C GLY A 110 13.35 -15.79 -17.18
N PRO A 111 13.77 -15.46 -18.40
CA PRO A 111 13.00 -15.60 -19.66
C PRO A 111 12.77 -17.07 -20.05
N SER A 112 11.63 -17.35 -20.66
CA SER A 112 11.23 -18.68 -21.19
C SER A 112 10.36 -18.46 -22.42
N VAL A 113 10.46 -19.32 -23.44
CA VAL A 113 9.88 -19.07 -24.76
C VAL A 113 8.56 -19.83 -24.92
N GLY A 114 7.50 -19.12 -25.33
CA GLY A 114 6.22 -19.73 -25.69
C GLY A 114 5.62 -20.56 -24.54
N ILE A 115 5.33 -21.83 -24.81
CA ILE A 115 4.65 -22.73 -23.86
C ILE A 115 5.52 -23.10 -22.65
N GLU A 116 6.85 -23.07 -22.80
CA GLU A 116 7.80 -23.41 -21.73
C GLU A 116 7.66 -22.49 -20.52
N ALA A 117 7.29 -21.22 -20.72
CA ALA A 117 7.04 -20.29 -19.63
C ALA A 117 5.92 -20.79 -18.71
N ARG A 118 4.86 -21.35 -19.29
CA ARG A 118 3.74 -21.91 -18.53
C ARG A 118 4.17 -23.19 -17.79
N ASP A 119 4.92 -24.06 -18.45
CA ASP A 119 5.40 -25.31 -17.86
C ASP A 119 6.32 -25.05 -16.67
N HIS A 120 7.29 -24.14 -16.83
CA HIS A 120 8.19 -23.70 -15.77
C HIS A 120 7.42 -23.10 -14.58
N ILE A 121 6.43 -22.24 -14.81
CA ILE A 121 5.63 -21.63 -13.74
C ILE A 121 4.80 -22.69 -12.99
N TRP A 122 4.16 -23.62 -13.71
CA TRP A 122 3.36 -24.68 -13.08
C TRP A 122 4.23 -25.62 -12.25
N CYS A 123 5.38 -26.03 -12.78
CA CYS A 123 6.34 -26.83 -12.04
C CYS A 123 6.90 -26.08 -10.83
N ALA A 124 7.23 -24.78 -10.96
CA ALA A 124 7.67 -23.95 -9.84
C ALA A 124 6.62 -23.90 -8.72
N ARG A 125 5.34 -23.66 -9.06
CA ARG A 125 4.24 -23.65 -8.09
C ARG A 125 4.09 -24.98 -7.35
N TYR A 126 4.20 -26.09 -8.07
CA TYR A 126 4.16 -27.42 -7.45
C TYR A 126 5.32 -27.61 -6.46
N ARG A 127 6.54 -27.21 -6.84
CA ARG A 127 7.71 -27.27 -5.95
C ARG A 127 7.54 -26.37 -4.72
N PHE A 128 7.01 -25.16 -4.88
CA PHE A 128 6.75 -24.24 -3.77
C PHE A 128 5.77 -24.84 -2.76
N PHE A 129 4.65 -25.38 -3.25
CA PHE A 129 3.68 -26.08 -2.41
C PHE A 129 4.32 -27.23 -1.64
N ARG A 130 5.19 -28.01 -2.29
CA ARG A 130 5.90 -29.10 -1.62
C ARG A 130 6.89 -28.61 -0.57
N SER A 131 7.67 -27.56 -0.84
CA SER A 131 8.58 -26.97 0.13
C SER A 131 7.85 -26.46 1.37
N ARG A 132 6.64 -25.91 1.19
CA ARG A 132 5.79 -25.47 2.31
C ARG A 132 5.29 -26.64 3.16
N LEU A 133 4.83 -27.73 2.53
CA LEU A 133 4.37 -28.92 3.25
C LEU A 133 5.45 -29.58 4.11
N LEU A 134 6.72 -29.44 3.74
CA LEU A 134 7.83 -30.01 4.50
C LEU A 134 8.17 -29.22 5.77
N ARG A 135 7.70 -27.96 5.91
CA ARG A 135 7.96 -27.13 7.08
C ARG A 135 7.01 -27.39 8.26
N GLY A 136 5.83 -27.99 8.00
CA GLY A 136 4.76 -28.16 9.00
C GLY A 136 3.75 -27.03 8.95
#